data_AF-A0A2T0R779-F1
#
_entry.id   AF-A0A2T0R779-F1
#
_cell.length_a   1.000
_cell.length_b   1.000
_cell.length_c   1.000
_cell.angle_alpha   90.00
_cell.angle_beta   90.00
_cell.angle_gamma   90.00
#
_symmetry.space_group_name_H-M   'P 1'
#
loop_
_entity.id
_entity.type
_entity.pdbx_description
1 polymer ?
#
loop_
_entity_poly.entity_id
_entity_poly.type
_entity_poly.pdbx_seq_one_letter_code
_entity_poly.pdbx_strand_id
1 'polypeptide(L)'
;MEAGEALSTVWLTATALKVSVLPLSDVVSVPATREALRRMLRTFDHPYLALRLGIADPQSGTPPRTPRLSVAQLIDAVPWTA
;
A
#
# COMPACT_ATOMS: atom_id res chain seq x y z
N MET A 1 2.72 2.46 13.31
CA MET A 1 3.42 3.04 12.14
C MET A 1 4.12 1.96 11.33
N GLU A 2 4.76 0.98 11.98
CA GLU A 2 5.52 -0.11 11.34
C GLU A 2 4.86 -0.76 10.11
N ALA A 3 3.58 -1.11 10.15
CA ALA A 3 2.90 -1.72 9.00
C ALA A 3 2.91 -0.83 7.73
N GLY A 4 2.83 0.49 7.89
CA GLY A 4 2.92 1.45 6.78
C GLY A 4 4.34 1.61 6.23
N GLU A 5 5.35 1.59 7.11
CA GLU A 5 6.76 1.61 6.73
C GLU A 5 7.16 0.32 6.01
N ALA A 6 6.70 -0.82 6.52
CA ALA A 6 6.84 -2.12 5.88
C ALA A 6 6.17 -2.13 4.49
N LEU A 7 4.97 -1.57 4.37
CA LEU A 7 4.28 -1.42 3.08
C LEU A 7 5.11 -0.59 2.10
N SER A 8 5.66 0.56 2.54
CA SER A 8 6.54 1.40 1.71
C SER A 8 7.75 0.62 1.21
N THR A 9 8.42 -0.12 2.11
CA THR A 9 9.59 -0.95 1.79
C THR A 9 9.24 -2.04 0.76
N VAL A 10 8.13 -2.76 0.97
CA VAL A 10 7.64 -3.77 0.03
C VAL A 10 7.37 -3.15 -1.34
N TRP A 11 6.72 -1.99 -1.38
CA TRP A 11 6.32 -1.37 -2.64
C TRP A 11 7.50 -0.86 -3.45
N LEU A 12 8.47 -0.21 -2.79
CA LEU A 12 9.69 0.25 -3.45
C LEU A 12 10.52 -0.93 -3.95
N THR A 13 10.60 -2.02 -3.17
CA THR A 13 11.28 -3.25 -3.58
C THR A 13 10.61 -3.89 -4.79
N ALA A 14 9.29 -4.05 -4.77
CA ALA A 14 8.53 -4.59 -5.89
C ALA A 14 8.69 -3.73 -7.16
N THR A 15 8.70 -2.40 -7.01
CA THR A 15 8.95 -1.46 -8.11
C THR A 15 10.32 -1.69 -8.74
N ALA A 16 11.37 -1.83 -7.93
CA ALA A 16 12.72 -2.13 -8.41
C ALA A 16 12.80 -3.48 -9.14
N LEU A 17 12.01 -4.46 -8.70
CA LEU A 17 11.90 -5.79 -9.30
C LEU A 17 10.91 -5.85 -10.48
N LYS A 18 10.30 -4.73 -10.89
CA LYS A 18 9.25 -4.67 -11.92
C LYS A 18 8.04 -5.57 -11.62
N VAL A 19 7.73 -5.75 -10.34
CA VAL A 19 6.55 -6.45 -9.84
C VAL A 19 5.47 -5.41 -9.54
N SER A 20 4.28 -5.61 -10.10
CA SER A 20 3.10 -4.81 -9.77
C SER A 20 2.57 -5.16 -8.38
N VAL A 21 2.11 -4.15 -7.65
CA VAL A 21 1.51 -4.27 -6.32
C VAL A 21 0.09 -3.72 -6.38
N LEU A 22 -0.89 -4.52 -5.93
CA LEU A 22 -2.26 -4.09 -5.72
C LEU A 22 -2.66 -4.32 -4.25
N PRO A 23 -2.80 -3.24 -3.46
CA PRO A 23 -3.36 -3.33 -2.12
C PRO A 23 -4.86 -3.62 -2.13
N LEU A 24 -5.30 -4.42 -1.18
CA LEU A 24 -6.70 -4.74 -0.94
C LEU A 24 -6.99 -4.52 0.56
N SER A 25 -7.57 -3.36 0.88
CA SER A 25 -7.93 -3.00 2.26
C SER A 25 -9.28 -3.58 2.70
N ASP A 26 -10.19 -3.84 1.77
CA ASP A 26 -11.58 -4.20 2.10
C ASP A 26 -11.69 -5.47 2.94
N VAL A 27 -10.77 -6.42 2.74
CA VAL A 27 -10.73 -7.69 3.48
C VAL A 27 -10.54 -7.48 4.98
N VAL A 28 -9.88 -6.39 5.39
CA VAL A 28 -9.74 -6.03 6.79
C VAL A 28 -10.79 -5.01 7.24
N SER A 29 -11.39 -4.22 6.35
CA SER A 29 -12.30 -3.12 6.73
C SER A 29 -13.52 -3.54 7.57
N VAL A 30 -14.02 -4.77 7.41
CA VAL A 30 -15.19 -5.28 8.15
C VAL A 30 -14.77 -6.31 9.21
N PRO A 31 -15.29 -6.25 10.46
CA PRO A 31 -14.88 -7.17 11.52
C PRO A 31 -15.04 -8.65 11.16
N ALA A 32 -16.16 -9.03 10.53
CA ALA A 32 -16.43 -10.43 10.16
C ALA A 32 -15.44 -10.97 9.11
N THR A 33 -15.12 -10.18 8.07
CA THR A 33 -14.16 -10.60 7.03
C THR A 33 -12.74 -10.63 7.57
N ARG A 34 -12.39 -9.68 8.46
CA ARG A 34 -11.10 -9.66 9.15
C ARG A 34 -10.89 -10.91 10.00
N GLU A 35 -11.91 -11.34 10.74
CA GLU A 35 -11.84 -12.55 11.57
C GLU A 35 -11.77 -13.83 10.73
N ALA A 36 -12.48 -13.89 9.61
CA ALA A 36 -12.32 -14.98 8.65
C ALA A 36 -10.87 -15.05 8.13
N LEU A 37 -10.29 -13.91 7.76
CA LEU A 37 -8.90 -13.83 7.30
C LEU A 37 -7.89 -14.24 8.39
N ARG A 38 -8.08 -13.79 9.65
CA ARG A 38 -7.24 -14.20 10.79
C ARG A 38 -7.22 -15.72 10.94
N ARG A 39 -8.39 -16.36 10.93
CA ARG A 39 -8.50 -17.82 11.04
C ARG A 39 -7.83 -18.57 9.90
N MET A 40 -7.90 -18.04 8.68
CA MET A 40 -7.22 -18.62 7.52
C MET A 40 -5.69 -18.53 7.65
N LEU A 41 -5.18 -17.43 8.18
CA LEU A 41 -3.73 -17.16 8.22
C LEU A 41 -3.00 -17.88 9.36
N ARG A 42 -3.70 -18.36 10.40
CA ARG A 42 -3.26 -19.20 11.54
C ARG A 42 -2.04 -18.73 12.37
N THR A 43 -1.27 -17.77 11.86
CA THR A 43 0.06 -17.36 12.34
C THR A 43 0.13 -15.85 12.59
N PHE A 44 -0.84 -15.10 12.07
CA PHE A 44 -0.87 -13.64 12.15
C PHE A 44 -2.04 -13.16 12.99
N ASP A 45 -1.70 -12.49 14.09
CA ASP A 45 -2.72 -11.96 14.99
C ASP A 45 -3.36 -10.69 14.44
N HIS A 46 -2.73 -9.90 13.58
CA HIS A 46 -3.33 -8.63 13.15
C HIS A 46 -3.09 -8.38 11.67
N PRO A 47 -3.95 -8.88 10.76
CA PRO A 47 -3.83 -8.55 9.34
C PRO A 47 -4.15 -7.06 9.15
N TYR A 48 -3.19 -6.34 8.56
CA TYR A 48 -3.31 -4.90 8.26
C TYR A 48 -3.80 -4.65 6.82
N LEU A 49 -3.38 -5.48 5.87
CA LEU A 49 -3.61 -5.30 4.44
C LEU A 49 -3.34 -6.60 3.69
N ALA A 50 -4.08 -6.88 2.63
CA ALA A 50 -3.70 -7.92 1.67
C ALA A 50 -3.05 -7.28 0.44
N LEU A 51 -1.98 -7.89 -0.07
CA LEU A 51 -1.27 -7.44 -1.26
C LEU A 51 -1.35 -8.52 -2.34
N ARG A 52 -1.77 -8.12 -3.54
CA ARG A 52 -1.62 -8.95 -4.74
C ARG A 52 -0.37 -8.48 -5.49
N LEU A 53 0.52 -9.43 -5.75
CA LEU A 53 1.77 -9.24 -6.50
C LEU A 53 1.66 -9.94 -7.85
N GLY A 54 2.22 -9.33 -8.90
CA GLY A 54 2.21 -9.95 -10.22
C GLY A 54 3.11 -9.25 -11.22
N ILE A 55 3.37 -9.91 -12.34
CA ILE A 55 4.06 -9.33 -13.49
C ILE A 55 3.01 -8.75 -14.41
N ALA A 56 3.08 -7.45 -14.69
CA ALA A 56 2.17 -6.80 -15.62
C ALA A 56 2.42 -7.31 -17.05
N ASP A 57 1.34 -7.48 -17.82
CA ASP A 57 1.44 -7.72 -19.26
C ASP A 57 2.05 -6.48 -19.93
N PRO A 58 3.20 -6.59 -20.62
CA PRO A 58 3.81 -5.45 -21.31
C PRO A 58 2.90 -4.79 -22.34
N GLN A 59 1.92 -5.53 -22.88
CA GLN A 59 0.97 -5.05 -23.90
C GLN A 59 -0.22 -4.28 -23.30
N SER A 60 -0.42 -4.35 -21.98
CA SER A 60 -1.59 -3.75 -21.31
C SER A 60 -1.54 -2.21 -21.20
N GLY A 61 -0.44 -1.58 -21.66
CA GLY A 61 -0.23 -0.15 -21.59
C GLY A 61 -0.01 0.35 -20.15
N THR A 62 0.44 1.59 -20.00
CA THR A 62 0.60 2.21 -18.66
C THR A 62 -0.62 3.06 -18.35
N PRO A 63 -1.35 2.79 -17.25
CA PRO A 63 -2.44 3.66 -16.80
C PRO A 63 -1.96 5.09 -16.58
N PRO A 64 -2.84 6.10 -16.73
CA PRO A 64 -2.48 7.48 -16.41
C PRO A 64 -2.04 7.58 -14.94
N ARG A 65 -1.05 8.45 -14.67
CA ARG A 65 -0.58 8.67 -13.31
C ARG A 65 -1.73 9.22 -12.47
N THR A 66 -1.98 8.60 -11.31
CA THR A 66 -2.96 9.13 -10.36
C THR A 66 -2.51 10.51 -9.87
N PRO A 67 -3.41 11.51 -9.83
CA PRO A 67 -3.05 12.84 -9.40
C PRO A 67 -2.58 12.86 -7.94
N ARG A 68 -1.80 13.88 -7.58
CA ARG A 68 -1.34 14.16 -6.23
C ARG A 68 -1.73 15.59 -5.88
N LEU A 69 -2.08 15.82 -4.61
CA LEU A 69 -2.24 17.18 -4.09
C LEU A 69 -0.92 17.93 -4.25
N SER A 70 -1.02 19.23 -4.50
CA SER A 70 0.16 20.08 -4.60
C SER A 70 0.83 20.20 -3.23
N VAL A 71 2.14 20.46 -3.20
CA VAL A 71 2.91 20.59 -1.95
C VAL A 71 2.32 21.68 -1.05
N ALA A 72 1.89 22.80 -1.63
CA ALA A 72 1.30 23.92 -0.90
C ALA A 72 -0.03 23.56 -0.21
N GLN A 73 -0.69 22.48 -0.62
CA GLN A 73 -1.90 21.98 0.06
C GLN A 73 -1.60 21.03 1.21
N LEU A 74 -0.35 20.55 1.34
CA LEU A 74 0.03 19.50 2.29
C LEU A 74 1.05 19.97 3.34
N ILE A 75 1.94 20.88 2.98
CA ILE A 75 3.04 21.33 3.84
C ILE A 75 2.77 22.76 4.27
N ASP A 76 2.63 22.93 5.59
CA ASP A 76 2.61 24.25 6.21
C ASP A 76 4.06 24.64 6.55
N ALA A 77 4.68 25.43 5.67
CA ALA A 77 6.09 25.79 5.80
C ALA A 77 6.25 26.87 6.88
N VAL A 78 6.76 26.48 8.04
CA VAL A 78 7.17 27.44 9.07
C VAL A 78 8.55 27.99 8.70
N PRO A 79 8.74 29.32 8.59
CA PRO A 79 10.04 29.90 8.32
C PRO A 79 11.05 29.45 9.37
N TRP A 80 12.21 28.97 8.93
CA TRP A 80 13.29 28.64 9.84
C TRP A 80 13.85 29.93 10.46
N THR A 81 13.74 30.06 11.79
CA THR A 81 14.36 31.15 12.56
C THR A 81 15.70 30.64 13.10
N ALA A 82 16.80 31.21 12.59
CA ALA A 82 18.15 31.00 13.11
C ALA A 82 18.35 31.71 14.47
#